data_AF-A0A392MLA4-F1
#
_entry.id   AF-A0A392MLA4-F1
#
_cell.length_a   1.000
_cell.length_b   1.000
_cell.length_c   1.000
_cell.angle_alpha   90.00
_cell.angle_beta   90.00
_cell.angle_gamma   90.00
#
_symmetry.space_group_name_H-M   'P 1'
#
loop_
_entity.id
_entity.type
_entity.pdbx_description
1 polymer ?
#
loop_
_entity_poly.entity_id
_entity_poly.type
_entity_poly.pdbx_seq_one_letter_code
_entity_poly.pdbx_strand_id
1 'polypeptide(L)'
;MVEKFLTVPPFECAWREDLKFQEAGRGCVAFDAFACNDVTLVFRENVGSQGYHYKRDSSPHYTIILGSHRNRRLRIEVNGKTVVDAAGVGLCCSNSFQSYWISIYDGFISIGNGKYPFQDVVFQWSDSHPNCNVQYIGLSSWDKHVKYRNVNVLSLTHTLMPLSKHMLFGDYQVEEDDVAATADKQLHMDYDNWGLKNFLESWDLSDMLFIVGPEERPVPAHKSILAASGNFPFCSSFAITLPTVSYQLLHALLHYIYTGWTE
;
A
#
# COMPACT_ATOMS: atom_id res chain seq x y z
N MET A 1 -10.73 -28.20 4.48
CA MET A 1 -11.31 -26.85 4.64
C MET A 1 -11.46 -26.29 3.23
N VAL A 2 -12.67 -26.02 2.74
CA VAL A 2 -12.87 -25.54 1.36
C VAL A 2 -12.43 -24.08 1.30
N GLU A 3 -11.34 -23.79 0.59
CA GLU A 3 -10.94 -22.40 0.34
C GLU A 3 -12.05 -21.68 -0.43
N LYS A 4 -12.62 -20.63 0.17
CA LYS A 4 -13.68 -19.84 -0.46
C LYS A 4 -13.04 -18.79 -1.36
N PHE A 5 -13.21 -18.94 -2.67
CA PHE A 5 -12.78 -17.97 -3.68
C PHE A 5 -13.98 -17.42 -4.45
N LEU A 6 -13.89 -16.17 -4.87
CA LEU A 6 -14.84 -15.52 -5.78
C LEU A 6 -14.36 -15.75 -7.22
N THR A 7 -15.20 -16.32 -8.07
CA THR A 7 -14.91 -16.39 -9.51
C THR A 7 -15.65 -15.27 -10.21
N VAL A 8 -14.91 -14.41 -10.91
CA VAL A 8 -15.47 -13.32 -11.73
C VAL A 8 -15.38 -13.75 -13.20
N PRO A 9 -16.51 -13.77 -13.93
CA PRO A 9 -16.51 -14.12 -15.33
C PRO A 9 -15.95 -12.98 -16.21
N PRO A 10 -15.60 -13.28 -17.47
CA PRO A 10 -15.11 -12.28 -18.42
C PRO A 10 -16.08 -11.12 -18.56
N PHE A 11 -15.55 -9.89 -18.71
CA PHE A 11 -16.32 -8.68 -18.95
C PHE A 11 -17.29 -8.28 -17.84
N GLU A 12 -17.25 -8.94 -16.69
CA GLU A 12 -18.03 -8.58 -15.52
C GLU A 12 -17.17 -7.93 -14.45
N CYS A 13 -17.83 -7.19 -13.57
CA CYS A 13 -17.23 -6.62 -12.38
C CYS A 13 -18.07 -7.02 -11.18
N ALA A 14 -17.47 -7.74 -10.25
CA ALA A 14 -18.06 -8.08 -8.98
C ALA A 14 -17.85 -6.93 -7.99
N TRP A 15 -18.96 -6.41 -7.49
CA TRP A 15 -18.99 -5.43 -6.42
C TRP A 15 -19.38 -6.11 -5.12
N ARG A 16 -18.75 -5.72 -4.02
CA ARG A 16 -19.19 -6.11 -2.68
C ARG A 16 -19.21 -4.88 -1.78
N GLU A 17 -20.20 -4.80 -0.90
CA GLU A 17 -20.38 -3.66 0.00
C GLU A 17 -19.23 -3.50 1.01
N ASP A 18 -18.55 -4.60 1.34
CA ASP A 18 -17.40 -4.62 2.23
C ASP A 18 -16.08 -4.25 1.54
N LEU A 19 -16.06 -4.21 0.19
CA LEU A 19 -14.89 -3.79 -0.58
C LEU A 19 -14.93 -2.29 -0.85
N LYS A 20 -14.71 -1.51 0.21
CA LYS A 20 -14.62 -0.06 0.15
C LYS A 20 -13.54 0.50 1.07
N PHE A 21 -12.87 1.56 0.63
CA PHE A 21 -11.99 2.35 1.46
C PHE A 21 -12.76 3.03 2.58
N GLN A 22 -12.15 3.12 3.77
CA GLN A 22 -12.78 3.82 4.88
C GLN A 22 -12.82 5.34 4.64
N GLU A 23 -11.76 5.87 4.03
CA GLU A 23 -11.64 7.26 3.63
C GLU A 23 -11.63 7.34 2.10
N ALA A 24 -12.45 8.22 1.53
CA ALA A 24 -12.48 8.39 0.08
C ALA A 24 -11.11 8.88 -0.42
N GLY A 25 -10.66 8.31 -1.54
CA GLY A 25 -9.36 8.59 -2.15
C GLY A 25 -8.17 7.94 -1.45
N ARG A 26 -8.38 7.27 -0.30
CA ARG A 26 -7.30 6.77 0.57
C ARG A 26 -7.58 5.37 1.06
N GLY A 27 -6.89 4.40 0.48
CA GLY A 27 -6.99 3.01 0.91
C GLY A 27 -6.00 2.11 0.19
N CYS A 28 -5.77 0.95 0.79
CA CYS A 28 -5.01 -0.11 0.16
C CYS A 28 -5.87 -1.37 0.09
N VAL A 29 -5.87 -2.05 -1.05
CA VAL A 29 -6.47 -3.38 -1.20
C VAL A 29 -5.37 -4.40 -1.43
N ALA A 30 -5.33 -5.42 -0.59
CA ALA A 30 -4.47 -6.59 -0.71
C ALA A 30 -5.33 -7.80 -1.08
N PHE A 31 -4.89 -8.62 -2.03
CA PHE A 31 -5.68 -9.75 -2.51
C PHE A 31 -4.81 -10.83 -3.15
N ASP A 32 -5.34 -12.05 -3.15
CA ASP A 32 -4.80 -13.13 -3.96
C ASP A 32 -5.64 -13.28 -5.23
N ALA A 33 -4.99 -13.35 -6.39
CA ALA A 33 -5.66 -13.65 -7.65
C ALA A 33 -5.02 -14.82 -8.39
N PHE A 34 -5.87 -15.66 -8.98
CA PHE A 34 -5.51 -16.68 -9.95
C PHE A 34 -6.11 -16.27 -11.29
N ALA A 35 -5.25 -16.01 -12.28
CA ALA A 35 -5.64 -15.56 -13.61
C ALA A 35 -4.69 -16.11 -14.66
N CYS A 36 -5.24 -16.50 -15.82
CA CYS A 36 -4.42 -16.97 -16.94
C CYS A 36 -3.80 -15.82 -17.76
N ASN A 37 -4.44 -14.65 -17.75
CA ASN A 37 -4.08 -13.51 -18.58
C ASN A 37 -3.91 -12.27 -17.71
N ASP A 38 -5.03 -11.66 -17.31
CA ASP A 38 -5.06 -10.38 -16.61
C ASP A 38 -5.90 -10.45 -15.32
N VAL A 39 -5.62 -9.51 -14.43
CA VAL A 39 -6.38 -9.24 -13.22
C VAL A 39 -6.75 -7.76 -13.27
N THR A 40 -8.03 -7.45 -13.21
CA THR A 40 -8.52 -6.08 -13.31
C THR A 40 -9.16 -5.63 -12.01
N LEU A 41 -8.79 -4.46 -11.51
CA LEU A 41 -9.46 -3.78 -10.41
C LEU A 41 -9.97 -2.43 -10.87
N VAL A 42 -11.19 -2.11 -10.48
CA VAL A 42 -11.87 -0.86 -10.81
C VAL A 42 -12.13 -0.10 -9.52
N PHE A 43 -11.72 1.16 -9.44
CA PHE A 43 -11.90 1.99 -8.26
C PHE A 43 -12.81 3.18 -8.58
N ARG A 44 -13.88 3.36 -7.79
CA ARG A 44 -14.97 4.32 -8.07
C ARG A 44 -15.49 5.00 -6.82
N GLU A 45 -16.14 6.15 -7.00
CA GLU A 45 -16.88 6.83 -5.93
C GLU A 45 -18.12 6.02 -5.48
N ASN A 46 -18.81 5.37 -6.40
CA ASN A 46 -20.01 4.58 -6.13
C ASN A 46 -19.91 3.19 -6.78
N VAL A 47 -20.63 2.21 -6.22
CA VAL A 47 -20.74 0.87 -6.82
C VAL A 47 -21.31 0.92 -8.24
N GLY A 48 -20.86 0.00 -9.09
CA GLY A 48 -21.41 -0.15 -10.43
C GLY A 48 -22.80 -0.75 -10.45
N SER A 49 -23.55 -0.42 -11.50
CA SER A 49 -24.85 -1.02 -11.78
C SER A 49 -24.73 -2.50 -12.13
N GLN A 50 -25.84 -3.23 -12.08
CA GLN A 50 -25.87 -4.64 -12.48
C GLN A 50 -25.51 -4.79 -13.98
N GLY A 51 -24.59 -5.70 -14.33
CA GLY A 51 -24.05 -5.82 -15.69
C GLY A 51 -22.99 -4.78 -16.05
N TYR A 52 -22.37 -4.16 -15.04
CA TYR A 52 -21.32 -3.16 -15.21
C TYR A 52 -20.13 -3.67 -16.02
N HIS A 53 -19.77 -2.90 -17.04
CA HIS A 53 -18.51 -3.02 -17.76
C HIS A 53 -17.81 -1.67 -17.76
N TYR A 54 -16.62 -1.59 -17.16
CA TYR A 54 -15.92 -0.30 -16.94
C TYR A 54 -15.71 0.53 -18.21
N LYS A 55 -15.55 -0.11 -19.38
CA LYS A 55 -15.45 0.62 -20.66
C LYS A 55 -16.73 1.30 -21.16
N ARG A 56 -17.89 0.98 -20.61
CA ARG A 56 -19.18 1.58 -21.01
C ARG A 56 -19.65 2.66 -20.04
N ASP A 57 -18.88 2.90 -19.00
CA ASP A 57 -19.19 3.83 -17.94
C ASP A 57 -18.47 5.15 -18.14
N SER A 58 -19.22 6.24 -18.00
CA SER A 58 -18.70 7.61 -18.08
C SER A 58 -18.38 8.21 -16.71
N SER A 59 -18.69 7.51 -15.63
CA SER A 59 -18.40 8.01 -14.29
C SER A 59 -16.89 8.05 -14.01
N PRO A 60 -16.43 8.99 -13.15
CA PRO A 60 -15.04 9.06 -12.75
C PRO A 60 -14.54 7.77 -12.09
N HIS A 61 -13.50 7.15 -12.66
CA HIS A 61 -12.96 5.89 -12.16
C HIS A 61 -11.50 5.64 -12.58
N TYR A 62 -10.80 4.86 -11.76
CA TYR A 62 -9.54 4.24 -12.13
C TYR A 62 -9.76 2.78 -12.49
N THR A 63 -9.14 2.32 -13.58
CA THR A 63 -9.04 0.90 -13.89
C THR A 63 -7.58 0.50 -13.92
N ILE A 64 -7.20 -0.47 -13.09
CA ILE A 64 -5.85 -1.00 -13.02
C ILE A 64 -5.88 -2.43 -13.53
N ILE A 65 -5.11 -2.69 -14.59
CA ILE A 65 -5.06 -3.98 -15.29
C ILE A 65 -3.66 -4.55 -15.14
N LEU A 66 -3.54 -5.53 -14.27
CA LEU A 66 -2.32 -6.31 -14.06
C LEU A 66 -2.27 -7.39 -15.14
N GLY A 67 -1.15 -7.53 -15.84
CA GLY A 67 -0.99 -8.62 -16.82
C GLY A 67 -1.75 -8.43 -18.15
N SER A 68 -1.99 -7.20 -18.59
CA SER A 68 -2.49 -6.95 -19.94
C SER A 68 -1.50 -7.44 -21.02
N HIS A 69 -1.99 -7.59 -22.27
CA HIS A 69 -1.18 -8.04 -23.41
C HIS A 69 -0.51 -9.41 -23.20
N ARG A 70 -1.32 -10.42 -22.82
CA ARG A 70 -0.86 -11.78 -22.49
C ARG A 70 0.13 -11.78 -21.33
N ASN A 71 -0.22 -11.08 -20.25
CA ASN A 71 0.57 -11.00 -19.02
C ASN A 71 1.95 -10.35 -19.17
N ARG A 72 2.06 -9.31 -20.00
CA ARG A 72 3.34 -8.63 -20.27
C ARG A 72 3.37 -7.17 -19.86
N ARG A 73 2.21 -6.60 -19.54
CA ARG A 73 2.07 -5.16 -19.36
C ARG A 73 1.12 -4.82 -18.22
N LEU A 74 1.49 -3.81 -17.45
CA LEU A 74 0.61 -3.14 -16.51
C LEU A 74 -0.05 -1.95 -17.22
N ARG A 75 -1.36 -1.77 -17.02
CA ARG A 75 -2.08 -0.59 -17.48
C ARG A 75 -2.87 0.09 -16.38
N ILE A 76 -2.87 1.42 -16.43
CA ILE A 76 -3.76 2.26 -15.63
C ILE A 76 -4.59 3.09 -16.61
N GLU A 77 -5.89 3.04 -16.45
CA GLU A 77 -6.86 3.83 -17.21
C GLU A 77 -7.58 4.79 -16.26
N VAL A 78 -7.75 6.03 -16.70
CA VAL A 78 -8.56 7.05 -16.04
C VAL A 78 -9.77 7.29 -16.94
N ASN A 79 -10.97 7.00 -16.44
CA ASN A 79 -12.22 7.17 -17.19
C ASN A 79 -12.19 6.45 -18.55
N GLY A 80 -11.64 5.23 -18.57
CA GLY A 80 -11.46 4.41 -19.78
C GLY A 80 -10.34 4.86 -20.74
N LYS A 81 -9.61 5.95 -20.44
CA LYS A 81 -8.44 6.36 -21.22
C LYS A 81 -7.16 5.83 -20.57
N THR A 82 -6.37 5.06 -21.32
CA THR A 82 -5.06 4.60 -20.86
C THR A 82 -4.11 5.77 -20.63
N VAL A 83 -3.64 5.93 -19.40
CA VAL A 83 -2.64 6.93 -18.98
C VAL A 83 -1.29 6.31 -18.68
N VAL A 84 -1.28 5.03 -18.31
CA VAL A 84 -0.07 4.23 -18.11
C VAL A 84 -0.16 2.96 -18.95
N ASP A 85 0.92 2.67 -19.67
CA ASP A 85 1.12 1.39 -20.35
C ASP A 85 2.58 0.94 -20.17
N ALA A 86 2.87 0.20 -19.10
CA ALA A 86 4.23 -0.19 -18.72
C ALA A 86 4.53 -1.64 -19.12
N ALA A 87 5.65 -1.87 -19.81
CA ALA A 87 6.14 -3.21 -20.17
C ALA A 87 6.94 -3.84 -19.04
N GLY A 88 6.98 -5.18 -18.96
CA GLY A 88 7.88 -5.91 -18.05
C GLY A 88 7.36 -6.02 -16.61
N VAL A 89 6.28 -5.33 -16.27
CA VAL A 89 5.52 -5.50 -15.03
C VAL A 89 4.55 -6.67 -15.22
N GLY A 90 5.09 -7.89 -15.31
CA GLY A 90 4.35 -9.13 -15.50
C GLY A 90 3.94 -9.70 -14.15
N LEU A 91 2.65 -9.61 -13.81
CA LEU A 91 2.18 -9.84 -12.45
C LEU A 91 1.48 -11.19 -12.30
N CYS A 92 0.78 -11.67 -13.33
CA CYS A 92 -0.05 -12.87 -13.21
C CYS A 92 0.73 -14.17 -13.41
N CYS A 93 0.37 -15.23 -12.68
CA CYS A 93 0.85 -16.59 -12.94
C CYS A 93 -0.37 -17.47 -13.20
N SER A 94 -0.37 -18.22 -14.31
CA SER A 94 -1.50 -19.07 -14.71
C SER A 94 -1.64 -20.36 -13.89
N ASN A 95 -0.68 -20.66 -13.02
CA ASN A 95 -0.55 -21.97 -12.38
C ASN A 95 -0.79 -21.94 -10.87
N SER A 96 -0.87 -20.75 -10.26
CA SER A 96 -1.06 -20.59 -8.81
C SER A 96 -1.70 -19.24 -8.49
N PHE A 97 -2.30 -19.14 -7.30
CA PHE A 97 -2.67 -17.84 -6.74
C PHE A 97 -1.41 -17.04 -6.44
N GLN A 98 -1.45 -15.77 -6.80
CA GLN A 98 -0.41 -14.80 -6.52
C GLN A 98 -1.01 -13.66 -5.69
N SER A 99 -0.23 -13.14 -4.76
CA SER A 99 -0.63 -12.04 -3.88
C SER A 99 -0.20 -10.70 -4.49
N TYR A 100 -1.11 -9.74 -4.44
CA TYR A 100 -0.89 -8.38 -4.91
C TYR A 100 -1.48 -7.39 -3.93
N TRP A 101 -1.03 -6.16 -4.04
CA TRP A 101 -1.67 -5.04 -3.38
C TRP A 101 -1.66 -3.80 -4.26
N ILE A 102 -2.68 -2.98 -4.10
CA ILE A 102 -2.83 -1.69 -4.76
C ILE A 102 -3.19 -0.68 -3.69
N SER A 103 -2.42 0.39 -3.59
CA SER A 103 -2.69 1.54 -2.72
C SER A 103 -3.04 2.75 -3.57
N ILE A 104 -4.09 3.48 -3.16
CA ILE A 104 -4.45 4.78 -3.70
C ILE A 104 -4.41 5.77 -2.54
N TYR A 105 -3.69 6.87 -2.73
CA TYR A 105 -3.65 7.99 -1.80
C TYR A 105 -3.75 9.30 -2.56
N ASP A 106 -4.92 9.91 -2.57
CA ASP A 106 -5.20 11.19 -3.26
C ASP A 106 -4.70 11.20 -4.72
N GLY A 107 -4.89 10.08 -5.42
CA GLY A 107 -4.45 9.86 -6.82
C GLY A 107 -3.00 9.45 -7.02
N PHE A 108 -2.22 9.28 -5.95
CA PHE A 108 -0.98 8.52 -5.98
C PHE A 108 -1.28 7.02 -5.90
N ILE A 109 -1.01 6.29 -6.98
CA ILE A 109 -1.29 4.87 -7.11
C ILE A 109 0.03 4.10 -7.00
N SER A 110 0.12 3.22 -6.01
CA SER A 110 1.23 2.27 -5.84
C SER A 110 0.74 0.85 -5.99
N ILE A 111 1.52 0.03 -6.69
CA ILE A 111 1.20 -1.36 -6.97
C ILE A 111 2.41 -2.18 -6.56
N GLY A 112 2.17 -3.28 -5.85
CA GLY A 112 3.21 -4.22 -5.47
C GLY A 112 2.75 -5.67 -5.48
N ASN A 113 3.74 -6.53 -5.34
CA ASN A 113 3.56 -7.98 -5.25
C ASN A 113 3.72 -8.45 -3.83
N GLY A 114 3.19 -9.64 -3.53
CA GLY A 114 3.35 -10.28 -2.24
C GLY A 114 2.22 -9.98 -1.26
N LYS A 115 2.36 -10.56 -0.07
CA LYS A 115 1.30 -10.59 0.94
C LYS A 115 1.24 -9.35 1.82
N TYR A 116 2.33 -8.60 1.87
CA TYR A 116 2.50 -7.47 2.76
C TYR A 116 2.44 -6.18 1.93
N PRO A 117 1.37 -5.38 2.09
CA PRO A 117 1.27 -4.10 1.41
C PRO A 117 2.46 -3.19 1.69
N PHE A 118 2.76 -2.33 0.71
CA PHE A 118 3.89 -1.40 0.72
C PHE A 118 5.28 -2.03 0.61
N GLN A 119 5.39 -3.36 0.64
CA GLN A 119 6.61 -4.10 0.29
C GLN A 119 6.59 -4.54 -1.17
N ASP A 120 7.76 -4.76 -1.77
CA ASP A 120 7.92 -5.22 -3.15
C ASP A 120 7.12 -4.37 -4.16
N VAL A 121 7.26 -3.04 -4.06
CA VAL A 121 6.65 -2.09 -4.99
C VAL A 121 7.17 -2.37 -6.41
N VAL A 122 6.25 -2.65 -7.33
CA VAL A 122 6.57 -2.94 -8.72
C VAL A 122 6.29 -1.76 -9.64
N PHE A 123 5.39 -0.87 -9.25
CA PHE A 123 5.02 0.28 -10.06
C PHE A 123 4.36 1.39 -9.24
N GLN A 124 4.61 2.64 -9.62
CA GLN A 124 3.97 3.81 -9.03
C GLN A 124 3.61 4.82 -10.11
N TRP A 125 2.51 5.54 -9.90
CA TRP A 125 2.05 6.60 -10.78
C TRP A 125 1.24 7.64 -10.00
N SER A 126 1.37 8.91 -10.38
CA SER A 126 0.60 10.01 -9.81
C SER A 126 -0.32 10.60 -10.87
N ASP A 127 -1.60 10.72 -10.54
CA ASP A 127 -2.55 11.48 -11.34
C ASP A 127 -2.31 12.99 -11.15
N SER A 128 -2.26 13.74 -12.25
CA SER A 128 -2.15 15.21 -12.18
C SER A 128 -3.48 15.87 -11.82
N HIS A 129 -4.61 15.17 -11.98
CA HIS A 129 -5.96 15.64 -11.65
C HIS A 129 -6.71 14.56 -10.88
N PRO A 130 -6.32 14.30 -9.62
CA PRO A 130 -6.73 13.12 -8.89
C PRO A 130 -8.24 13.09 -8.58
N ASN A 131 -8.84 11.91 -8.71
CA ASN A 131 -10.17 11.65 -8.20
C ASN A 131 -10.10 11.20 -6.72
N CYS A 132 -10.22 12.17 -5.81
CA CYS A 132 -10.16 11.92 -4.37
C CYS A 132 -11.45 11.34 -3.76
N ASN A 133 -12.50 11.10 -4.56
CA ASN A 133 -13.76 10.54 -4.06
C ASN A 133 -13.83 9.02 -4.21
N VAL A 134 -12.81 8.40 -4.80
CA VAL A 134 -12.77 6.96 -5.06
C VAL A 134 -12.81 6.16 -3.76
N GLN A 135 -13.80 5.28 -3.61
CA GLN A 135 -14.01 4.53 -2.38
C GLN A 135 -14.25 3.04 -2.63
N TYR A 136 -15.07 2.67 -3.60
CA TYR A 136 -15.46 1.29 -3.87
C TYR A 136 -14.48 0.59 -4.79
N ILE A 137 -14.25 -0.69 -4.53
CA ILE A 137 -13.35 -1.55 -5.29
C ILE A 137 -14.18 -2.63 -5.98
N GLY A 138 -14.12 -2.64 -7.31
CA GLY A 138 -14.68 -3.65 -8.17
C GLY A 138 -13.61 -4.65 -8.60
N LEU A 139 -13.90 -5.93 -8.45
CA LEU A 139 -13.04 -7.02 -8.92
C LEU A 139 -13.53 -7.45 -10.29
N SER A 140 -12.68 -7.36 -11.31
CA SER A 140 -13.10 -7.55 -12.70
C SER A 140 -12.14 -8.43 -13.47
N SER A 141 -12.63 -8.95 -14.59
CA SER A 141 -11.81 -9.64 -15.56
C SER A 141 -12.05 -9.10 -16.96
N TRP A 142 -11.00 -9.06 -17.78
CA TRP A 142 -11.13 -8.74 -19.20
C TRP A 142 -11.70 -9.92 -19.99
N ASP A 143 -10.87 -10.91 -20.37
CA ASP A 143 -11.26 -11.92 -21.38
C ASP A 143 -11.38 -13.36 -20.87
N LYS A 144 -10.96 -13.63 -19.62
CA LYS A 144 -11.01 -14.98 -19.01
C LYS A 144 -11.66 -14.93 -17.64
N HIS A 145 -11.82 -16.08 -16.98
CA HIS A 145 -12.25 -16.07 -15.59
C HIS A 145 -11.07 -15.74 -14.69
N VAL A 146 -11.32 -14.92 -13.67
CA VAL A 146 -10.34 -14.65 -12.60
C VAL A 146 -10.92 -15.11 -11.28
N LYS A 147 -10.10 -15.76 -10.47
CA LYS A 147 -10.48 -16.14 -9.10
C LYS A 147 -9.78 -15.21 -8.13
N TYR A 148 -10.55 -14.61 -7.24
CA TYR A 148 -10.05 -13.77 -6.14
C TYR A 148 -10.29 -14.45 -4.80
N ARG A 149 -9.34 -14.32 -3.88
CA ARG A 149 -9.49 -14.73 -2.47
C ARG A 149 -8.67 -13.79 -1.57
N ASN A 150 -8.88 -13.88 -0.27
CA ASN A 150 -8.14 -13.09 0.73
C ASN A 150 -8.12 -11.58 0.42
N VAL A 151 -9.22 -11.06 -0.13
CA VAL A 151 -9.36 -9.64 -0.47
C VAL A 151 -9.59 -8.87 0.82
N ASN A 152 -8.62 -8.05 1.20
CA ASN A 152 -8.62 -7.25 2.41
C ASN A 152 -8.42 -5.78 2.03
N VAL A 153 -9.25 -4.92 2.61
CA VAL A 153 -9.12 -3.47 2.44
C VAL A 153 -8.55 -2.88 3.72
N LEU A 154 -7.38 -2.27 3.61
CA LEU A 154 -6.68 -1.61 4.68
C LEU A 154 -6.94 -0.10 4.63
N SER A 155 -7.24 0.47 5.79
CA SER A 155 -7.26 1.92 5.96
C SER A 155 -5.81 2.39 6.19
N LEU A 156 -5.34 3.36 5.39
CA LEU A 156 -4.04 4.01 5.63
C LEU A 156 -4.03 4.84 6.93
N THR A 157 -5.20 5.16 7.49
CA THR A 157 -5.33 5.79 8.81
C THR A 157 -5.06 4.79 9.95
N HIS A 158 -5.11 3.48 9.69
CA HIS A 158 -4.94 2.47 10.74
C HIS A 158 -3.47 2.19 11.13
N THR A 159 -2.51 2.87 10.50
CA THR A 159 -1.14 3.03 11.00
C THR A 159 -1.04 4.16 12.03
N LEU A 160 -2.14 4.87 12.33
CA LEU A 160 -2.24 5.98 13.28
C LEU A 160 -3.25 5.73 14.41
N MET A 161 -3.34 4.50 14.94
CA MET A 161 -3.93 4.29 16.27
C MET A 161 -2.82 4.24 17.33
N PRO A 162 -2.97 4.96 18.46
CA PRO A 162 -1.91 5.09 19.45
C PRO A 162 -1.66 3.76 20.16
N LEU A 163 -0.43 3.25 20.07
CA LEU A 163 0.11 2.21 20.95
C LEU A 163 0.32 2.73 22.40
N SER A 164 -0.57 3.59 22.91
CA SER A 164 -0.44 4.21 24.23
C SER A 164 -1.62 3.97 25.18
N LYS A 165 -2.65 3.19 24.78
CA LYS A 165 -3.81 2.93 25.66
C LYS A 165 -4.09 1.47 26.03
N HIS A 166 -3.18 0.54 25.74
CA HIS A 166 -3.30 -0.85 26.23
C HIS A 166 -2.14 -1.36 27.11
N MET A 167 -1.26 -0.47 27.59
CA MET A 167 -0.39 -0.79 28.73
C MET A 167 -1.00 -0.23 30.02
N LEU A 168 -2.11 -0.84 30.45
CA LEU A 168 -2.35 -0.90 31.88
C LEU A 168 -1.37 -1.94 32.42
N PHE A 169 -0.41 -1.49 33.23
CA PHE A 169 0.42 -2.32 34.07
C PHE A 169 -0.49 -3.26 34.86
N GLY A 170 -0.53 -4.53 34.44
CA GLY A 170 -0.99 -5.61 35.30
C GLY A 170 0.19 -5.98 36.19
N ASP A 171 0.12 -5.63 37.45
CA ASP A 171 0.99 -6.16 38.50
C ASP A 171 0.83 -7.68 38.51
N TYR A 172 1.78 -8.40 37.90
CA TYR A 172 1.92 -9.83 38.12
C TYR A 172 2.81 -10.02 39.34
N GLN A 173 2.19 -10.42 40.45
CA GLN A 173 2.89 -11.03 41.57
C GLN A 173 3.57 -12.30 41.06
N VAL A 174 4.90 -12.34 41.20
CA VAL A 174 5.70 -13.55 40.99
C VAL A 174 5.59 -14.36 42.28
N GLU A 175 4.93 -15.51 42.23
CA GLU A 175 5.18 -16.56 43.22
C GLU A 175 6.51 -17.25 42.86
N GLU A 176 7.42 -17.25 43.84
CA GLU A 176 8.66 -18.03 43.82
C GLU A 176 8.31 -19.52 43.80
N ASP A 177 8.89 -20.27 42.85
CA ASP A 177 9.22 -21.67 43.11
C ASP A 177 10.47 -22.07 42.31
N ASP A 178 11.49 -22.44 43.07
CA ASP A 178 12.80 -22.94 42.65
C ASP A 178 12.69 -24.29 41.92
N VAL A 179 13.25 -24.41 40.71
CA VAL A 179 14.05 -25.60 40.38
C VAL A 179 15.14 -25.33 39.33
N ALA A 180 16.32 -25.86 39.66
CA ALA A 180 17.63 -25.68 39.06
C ALA A 180 17.82 -26.02 37.55
N ALA A 181 18.68 -25.18 36.94
CA ALA A 181 19.81 -25.53 36.08
C ALA A 181 19.59 -26.40 34.82
N THR A 182 19.56 -25.75 33.65
CA THR A 182 20.28 -26.23 32.45
C THR A 182 20.69 -25.08 31.53
N ALA A 183 22.01 -24.83 31.50
CA ALA A 183 22.87 -24.46 30.37
C ALA A 183 22.41 -23.39 29.34
N ASP A 184 23.08 -22.24 29.42
CA ASP A 184 23.55 -21.38 28.34
C ASP A 184 23.15 -21.79 26.91
N LYS A 185 22.08 -21.16 26.42
CA LYS A 185 22.04 -20.67 25.03
C LYS A 185 21.77 -19.19 25.09
N GLN A 186 22.86 -18.44 25.15
CA GLN A 186 22.87 -17.02 24.90
C GLN A 186 22.38 -16.79 23.45
N LEU A 187 21.07 -16.65 23.29
CA LEU A 187 20.48 -15.99 22.14
C LEU A 187 20.96 -14.54 22.24
N HIS A 188 22.04 -14.23 21.55
CA HIS A 188 22.46 -12.87 21.28
C HIS A 188 21.35 -12.26 20.41
N MET A 189 20.29 -11.77 21.06
CA MET A 189 19.28 -10.96 20.39
C MET A 189 19.99 -9.69 19.94
N ASP A 190 20.14 -9.58 18.63
CA ASP A 190 20.80 -8.47 17.93
C ASP A 190 19.92 -7.21 18.01
N TYR A 191 19.80 -6.66 19.22
CA TYR A 191 19.07 -5.41 19.48
C TYR A 191 19.70 -4.21 18.77
N ASP A 192 20.96 -4.31 18.34
CA ASP A 192 21.65 -3.26 17.57
C ASP A 192 21.08 -3.08 16.15
N ASN A 193 20.41 -4.10 15.62
CA ASN A 193 19.70 -4.05 14.34
C ASN A 193 18.23 -3.66 14.46
N TRP A 194 17.72 -3.33 15.66
CA TRP A 194 16.33 -2.94 15.87
C TRP A 194 16.23 -1.47 16.29
N GLY A 195 15.90 -0.59 15.34
CA GLY A 195 15.77 0.84 15.65
C GLY A 195 15.18 1.66 14.52
N LEU A 196 14.84 2.93 14.82
CA LEU A 196 14.29 3.86 13.83
C LEU A 196 15.23 4.06 12.64
N LYS A 197 16.54 3.86 12.79
CA LYS A 197 17.53 3.88 11.70
C LYS A 197 17.12 3.04 10.49
N ASN A 198 16.45 1.89 10.68
CA ASN A 198 16.01 1.03 9.58
C ASN A 198 14.90 1.65 8.72
N PHE A 199 14.23 2.67 9.26
CA PHE A 199 13.17 3.41 8.58
C PHE A 199 13.67 4.71 7.93
N LEU A 200 14.95 5.07 8.10
CA LEU A 200 15.52 6.28 7.50
C LEU A 200 15.50 6.15 5.97
N GLU A 201 14.76 7.05 5.31
CA GLU A 201 14.51 7.01 3.86
C GLU A 201 13.98 5.65 3.35
N SER A 202 13.42 4.84 4.26
CA SER A 202 12.72 3.62 3.89
C SER A 202 11.31 3.95 3.43
N TRP A 203 10.85 3.19 2.44
CA TRP A 203 9.47 3.23 1.99
C TRP A 203 8.56 2.42 2.91
N ASP A 204 9.12 1.51 3.71
CA ASP A 204 8.36 0.68 4.65
C ASP A 204 7.63 1.55 5.66
N LEU A 205 6.29 1.51 5.65
CA LEU A 205 5.41 2.31 6.52
C LEU A 205 5.45 3.83 6.29
N SER A 206 6.14 4.31 5.24
CA SER A 206 6.14 5.73 4.91
C SER A 206 4.75 6.25 4.56
N ASP A 207 4.34 7.35 5.16
CA ASP A 207 3.04 8.00 5.00
C ASP A 207 3.17 9.45 4.51
N MET A 208 4.39 9.85 4.15
CA MET A 208 4.70 11.07 3.42
C MET A 208 6.02 10.96 2.64
N LEU A 209 6.22 11.88 1.70
CA LEU A 209 7.50 12.08 1.02
C LEU A 209 7.84 13.55 0.87
N PHE A 210 9.13 13.84 0.87
CA PHE A 210 9.68 15.12 0.45
C PHE A 210 10.09 15.04 -1.02
N ILE A 211 9.78 16.07 -1.80
CA ILE A 211 10.31 16.26 -3.15
C ILE A 211 11.38 17.35 -3.06
N VAL A 212 12.65 16.99 -3.23
CA VAL A 212 13.78 17.82 -2.79
C VAL A 212 14.62 18.32 -3.95
N GLY A 213 14.94 19.61 -3.90
CA GLY A 213 15.85 20.25 -4.85
C GLY A 213 15.29 20.40 -6.26
N PRO A 214 16.09 20.97 -7.18
CA PRO A 214 15.69 21.18 -8.57
C PRO A 214 15.55 19.86 -9.36
N GLU A 215 16.11 18.76 -8.85
CA GLU A 215 16.01 17.43 -9.43
C GLU A 215 14.72 16.70 -9.02
N GLU A 216 13.86 17.33 -8.21
CA GLU A 216 12.59 16.77 -7.72
C GLU A 216 12.76 15.39 -7.08
N ARG A 217 13.84 15.19 -6.33
CA ARG A 217 14.17 13.88 -5.76
C ARG A 217 13.17 13.49 -4.66
N PRO A 218 12.49 12.32 -4.77
CA PRO A 218 11.61 11.84 -3.72
C PRO A 218 12.41 11.24 -2.55
N VAL A 219 12.03 11.61 -1.33
CA VAL A 219 12.61 11.11 -0.07
C VAL A 219 11.47 10.71 0.86
N PRO A 220 11.22 9.41 1.10
CA PRO A 220 10.13 8.96 1.95
C PRO A 220 10.42 9.26 3.43
N ALA A 221 9.36 9.50 4.19
CA ALA A 221 9.42 9.76 5.62
C ALA A 221 8.12 9.35 6.34
N HIS A 222 8.14 9.45 7.66
CA HIS A 222 7.08 8.98 8.55
C HIS A 222 6.57 10.16 9.40
N LYS A 223 5.32 10.58 9.20
CA LYS A 223 4.66 11.67 9.93
C LYS A 223 4.71 11.42 11.42
N SER A 224 4.51 10.19 11.87
CA SER A 224 4.57 9.81 13.29
C SER A 224 5.95 10.07 13.93
N ILE A 225 7.03 9.68 13.25
CA ILE A 225 8.41 9.90 13.71
C ILE A 225 8.73 11.40 13.71
N LEU A 226 8.40 12.09 12.63
CA LEU A 226 8.62 13.52 12.50
C LEU A 226 7.83 14.30 13.57
N ALA A 227 6.55 13.98 13.80
CA ALA A 227 5.69 14.58 14.82
C ALA A 227 6.26 14.42 16.24
N ALA A 228 6.92 13.29 16.52
CA ALA A 228 7.56 13.06 17.82
C ALA A 228 8.84 13.90 18.01
N SER A 229 9.51 14.24 16.91
CA SER A 229 10.78 14.98 16.92
C SER A 229 10.63 16.51 16.89
N GLY A 230 9.46 17.04 16.52
CA GLY A 230 9.26 18.48 16.44
C GLY A 230 7.91 18.90 15.89
N ASN A 231 7.72 20.21 15.77
CA ASN A 231 6.48 20.78 15.27
C ASN A 231 6.50 20.87 13.74
N PHE A 232 6.17 19.76 13.09
CA PHE A 232 6.01 19.69 11.64
C PHE A 232 4.56 19.98 11.28
N PRO A 233 4.27 21.02 10.46
CA PRO A 233 2.94 21.29 9.97
C PRO A 233 2.61 20.29 8.85
N PHE A 234 2.17 19.09 9.21
CA PHE A 234 1.70 18.13 8.21
C PHE A 234 0.41 18.68 7.60
N CYS A 235 0.49 19.07 6.33
CA CYS A 235 -0.70 19.29 5.53
C CYS A 235 -1.32 17.92 5.19
N SER A 236 -2.59 17.90 4.77
CA SER A 236 -3.27 16.67 4.35
C SER A 236 -2.62 16.00 3.14
N SER A 237 -1.65 16.65 2.48
CA SER A 237 -0.90 16.13 1.35
C SER A 237 0.08 15.02 1.73
N PHE A 238 0.26 14.07 0.81
CA PHE A 238 1.27 13.01 0.88
C PHE A 238 2.69 13.55 0.61
N ALA A 239 2.80 14.59 -0.22
CA ALA A 239 4.05 15.14 -0.67
C ALA A 239 4.26 16.57 -0.17
N ILE A 240 5.49 16.89 0.21
CA ILE A 240 5.95 18.24 0.54
C ILE A 240 7.09 18.61 -0.41
N THR A 241 6.93 19.67 -1.19
CA THR A 241 7.95 20.14 -2.14
C THR A 241 8.90 21.12 -1.45
N LEU A 242 10.20 20.85 -1.58
CA LEU A 242 11.29 21.64 -1.01
C LEU A 242 12.30 22.02 -2.11
N PRO A 243 11.93 22.93 -3.03
CA PRO A 243 12.72 23.21 -4.24
C PRO A 243 14.08 23.86 -3.95
N THR A 244 14.21 24.54 -2.80
CA THR A 244 15.43 25.25 -2.40
C THR A 244 16.31 24.46 -1.42
N VAL A 245 15.82 23.33 -0.92
CA VAL A 245 16.56 22.49 0.03
C VAL A 245 17.36 21.45 -0.74
N SER A 246 18.63 21.28 -0.40
CA SER A 246 19.44 20.22 -0.98
C SER A 246 19.12 18.87 -0.35
N TYR A 247 19.29 17.79 -1.11
CA TYR A 247 19.15 16.44 -0.57
C TYR A 247 20.04 16.22 0.65
N GLN A 248 21.31 16.68 0.61
CA GLN A 248 22.22 16.48 1.74
C GLN A 248 21.70 17.13 3.03
N LEU A 249 21.09 18.31 2.94
CA LEU A 249 20.55 19.00 4.10
C LEU A 249 19.33 18.27 4.69
N LEU A 250 18.40 17.83 3.82
CA LEU A 250 17.26 17.03 4.30
C LEU A 250 17.72 15.69 4.87
N HIS A 251 18.65 15.00 4.21
CA HIS A 251 19.20 13.73 4.66
C HIS A 251 19.81 13.87 6.05
N ALA A 252 20.63 14.89 6.30
CA ALA A 252 21.22 15.13 7.61
C ALA A 252 20.16 15.36 8.70
N LEU A 253 19.11 16.15 8.40
CA LEU A 253 17.99 16.36 9.32
C LEU A 253 17.25 15.05 9.63
N LEU A 254 16.91 14.27 8.60
CA LEU A 254 16.22 12.98 8.80
C LEU A 254 17.13 11.99 9.53
N HIS A 255 18.42 11.94 9.21
CA HIS A 255 19.38 11.11 9.91
C HIS A 255 19.41 11.44 11.40
N TYR A 256 19.47 12.73 11.76
CA TYR A 256 19.36 13.18 13.15
C TYR A 256 18.06 12.71 13.82
N ILE A 257 16.92 12.85 13.14
CA ILE A 257 15.62 12.47 13.69
C ILE A 257 15.50 10.95 13.92
N TYR A 258 16.01 10.14 13.00
CA TYR A 258 15.84 8.68 13.02
C TYR A 258 16.92 7.97 13.84
N THR A 259 18.07 8.61 14.06
CA THR A 259 19.21 8.00 14.76
C THR A 259 19.63 8.73 16.03
N GLY A 260 19.16 9.96 16.24
CA GLY A 260 19.57 10.82 17.35
C GLY A 260 20.92 11.51 17.15
N TRP A 261 21.55 11.37 15.98
CA TRP A 261 22.86 11.95 15.68
C TRP A 261 23.01 12.38 14.22
N THR A 262 23.87 13.37 13.96
CA THR A 262 24.21 13.87 12.62
C THR A 262 25.74 13.96 12.49
N GLU A 263 26.27 13.55 11.34
CA GLU A 263 27.66 13.79 10.92
C GLU A 263 27.79 15.13 10.18
#